data_AF-A0AAJ1UFL1-F1
#
_entry.id   AF-A0AAJ1UFL1-F1
#
_cell.length_a   1.000
_cell.length_b   1.000
_cell.length_c   1.000
_cell.angle_alpha   90.00
_cell.angle_beta   90.00
_cell.angle_gamma   90.00
#
_symmetry.space_group_name_H-M   'P 1'
#
loop_
_entity.id
_entity.type
_entity.pdbx_description
1 polymer ?
#
loop_
_entity_poly.entity_id
_entity_poly.type
_entity_poly.pdbx_seq_one_letter_code
_entity_poly.pdbx_strand_id
1 'polypeptide(L)'
;WGRSQGTGHPGITFFNRGGGVITFDPFNRLDRQMNAHLFLFGPTGSGKSATLNNILNQVAAIYRPRMFIVEAGNSFGLFGDFAKRLGLTVNRVKLAPGSGVSLAPYADARRLIETP
;
A
#
# COMPACT_ATOMS: atom_id res chain seq x y z
N TRP A 1 29.98 -1.90 3.68
CA TRP A 1 28.76 -1.59 2.90
C TRP A 1 27.50 -1.94 3.70
N GLY A 2 26.34 -1.35 3.39
CA GLY A 2 25.07 -1.66 4.06
C GLY A 2 24.85 -0.99 5.43
N ARG A 3 25.48 0.16 5.68
CA ARG A 3 25.33 0.98 6.91
C ARG A 3 24.63 2.32 6.66
N SER A 4 24.00 2.49 5.49
CA SER A 4 23.18 3.69 5.21
C SER A 4 22.06 3.81 6.25
N GLN A 5 21.63 5.05 6.51
CA GLN A 5 20.53 5.38 7.42
C GLN A 5 19.30 5.94 6.66
N GLY A 6 19.36 5.98 5.32
CA GLY A 6 18.34 6.59 4.49
C GLY A 6 18.46 8.11 4.45
N THR A 7 17.33 8.82 4.40
CA THR A 7 17.25 10.28 4.30
C THR A 7 17.11 10.96 5.65
N GLY A 8 16.80 10.20 6.71
CA GLY A 8 16.59 10.72 8.06
C GLY A 8 15.16 11.23 8.32
N HIS A 9 14.26 11.16 7.33
CA HIS A 9 12.86 11.54 7.49
C HIS A 9 12.00 10.33 7.90
N PRO A 10 11.34 10.35 9.07
CA PRO A 10 10.65 9.19 9.62
C PRO A 10 9.25 9.00 9.01
N GLY A 11 9.19 8.45 7.79
CA GLY A 11 7.95 7.98 7.15
C GLY A 11 7.82 6.46 7.16
N ILE A 12 8.87 5.79 6.68
CA ILE A 12 9.04 4.34 6.66
C ILE A 12 10.35 4.00 7.36
N THR A 13 10.29 3.04 8.26
CA THR A 13 11.40 2.59 9.10
C THR A 13 11.75 1.13 8.81
N PHE A 14 13.03 0.87 8.58
CA PHE A 14 13.65 -0.44 8.46
C PHE A 14 14.96 -0.50 9.26
N PHE A 15 15.69 -1.62 9.15
CA PHE A 15 17.00 -1.80 9.78
C PHE A 15 18.06 -2.12 8.71
N ASN A 16 19.22 -1.46 8.83
CA ASN A 16 20.38 -1.77 8.02
C ASN A 16 21.09 -3.03 8.53
N ARG A 17 22.14 -3.47 7.82
CA ARG A 17 22.87 -4.70 8.18
C ARG A 17 23.50 -4.65 9.57
N GLY A 18 23.82 -3.47 10.08
CA GLY A 18 24.37 -3.26 11.42
C GLY A 18 23.32 -3.15 12.52
N GLY A 19 22.03 -3.33 12.21
CA GLY A 19 20.93 -3.14 13.16
C GLY A 19 20.57 -1.67 13.41
N GLY A 20 21.24 -0.73 12.74
CA GLY A 20 20.89 0.68 12.80
C GLY A 20 19.62 0.96 12.00
N VAL A 21 18.89 2.00 12.39
CA VAL A 21 17.65 2.40 11.71
C VAL A 21 17.94 2.94 10.31
N ILE A 22 17.09 2.58 9.35
CA ILE A 22 16.96 3.24 8.04
C ILE A 22 15.61 3.93 8.01
N THR A 23 15.59 5.23 7.72
CA THR A 23 14.36 6.01 7.57
C THR A 23 14.33 6.75 6.25
N PHE A 24 13.17 6.72 5.60
CA PHE A 24 12.85 7.55 4.45
C PHE A 24 11.34 7.73 4.35
N ASP A 25 10.89 8.78 3.67
CA ASP A 25 9.49 9.15 3.63
C ASP A 25 9.02 9.50 2.21
N PRO A 26 8.30 8.58 1.53
CA PRO A 26 7.84 8.82 0.15
C PRO A 26 6.81 9.96 0.03
N PHE A 27 6.23 10.44 1.13
CA PHE A 27 5.26 11.53 1.14
C PHE A 27 5.89 12.88 1.53
N ASN A 28 7.05 12.87 2.17
CA ASN A 28 7.79 14.09 2.49
C ASN A 28 8.35 14.74 1.21
N ARG A 29 8.16 16.06 1.06
CA ARG A 29 8.64 16.84 -0.09
C ARG A 29 10.18 16.88 -0.21
N LEU A 30 10.89 16.70 0.90
CA LEU A 30 12.36 16.66 0.90
C LEU A 30 12.90 15.34 0.33
N ASP A 31 12.11 14.26 0.39
CA ASP A 31 12.46 12.94 -0.13
C ASP A 31 11.82 12.67 -1.51
N ARG A 32 10.61 13.21 -1.72
CA ARG A 32 9.84 13.01 -2.94
C ARG A 32 10.31 13.96 -4.04
N GLN A 33 10.99 13.41 -5.04
CA GLN A 33 11.37 14.17 -6.24
C GLN A 33 10.17 14.44 -7.16
N MET A 34 9.51 13.38 -7.65
CA MET A 34 8.28 13.48 -8.48
C MET A 34 7.19 12.55 -7.93
N ASN A 35 7.34 11.26 -8.22
CA ASN A 35 6.45 10.18 -7.78
C ASN A 35 7.21 9.21 -6.88
N ALA A 36 6.50 8.60 -5.93
CA ALA A 36 7.08 7.67 -4.97
C ALA A 36 6.53 6.25 -5.19
N HIS A 37 7.01 5.60 -6.26
CA HIS A 37 6.64 4.23 -6.57
C HIS A 37 7.56 3.24 -5.84
N LEU A 38 6.97 2.17 -5.31
CA LEU A 38 7.69 1.04 -4.73
C LEU A 38 7.52 -0.18 -5.63
N PHE A 39 8.65 -0.77 -6.03
CA PHE A 39 8.68 -2.09 -6.67
C PHE A 39 9.26 -3.12 -5.70
N LEU A 40 8.44 -4.08 -5.28
CA LEU A 40 8.83 -5.16 -4.36
C LEU A 40 8.64 -6.50 -5.05
N PHE A 41 9.75 -7.21 -5.28
CA PHE A 41 9.76 -8.50 -5.97
C PHE A 41 10.35 -9.61 -5.11
N GLY A 42 10.01 -10.86 -5.43
CA GLY A 42 10.51 -12.04 -4.73
C GLY A 42 9.58 -13.24 -4.94
N PRO A 43 10.03 -14.48 -4.69
CA PRO A 43 9.22 -15.69 -4.86
C PRO A 43 8.06 -15.76 -3.86
N THR A 44 7.14 -16.70 -4.06
CA THR A 44 6.11 -17.01 -3.06
C THR A 44 6.76 -17.38 -1.72
N GLY A 45 6.21 -16.86 -0.61
CA GLY A 45 6.77 -17.08 0.73
C GLY A 45 7.91 -16.14 1.13
N SER A 46 8.43 -15.27 0.24
CA SER A 46 9.55 -14.37 0.56
C SER A 46 9.21 -13.18 1.48
N GLY A 47 7.99 -13.12 2.02
CA GLY A 47 7.58 -12.07 2.95
C GLY A 47 7.03 -10.77 2.33
N LYS A 48 6.81 -10.69 1.01
CA LYS A 48 6.32 -9.46 0.34
C LYS A 48 5.08 -8.84 1.00
N SER A 49 4.04 -9.65 1.24
CA SER A 49 2.81 -9.18 1.88
C SER A 49 3.04 -8.71 3.31
N ALA A 50 3.93 -9.37 4.06
CA ALA A 50 4.27 -8.96 5.42
C ALA A 50 5.00 -7.61 5.42
N THR A 51 5.97 -7.43 4.52
CA THR A 51 6.67 -6.15 4.34
C THR A 51 5.72 -5.04 3.94
N LEU A 52 4.81 -5.27 2.99
CA LEU A 52 3.80 -4.29 2.58
C LEU A 52 2.84 -3.94 3.73
N ASN A 53 2.35 -4.91 4.51
CA ASN A 53 1.54 -4.63 5.69
C ASN A 53 2.29 -3.73 6.70
N ASN A 54 3.59 -3.97 6.93
CA ASN A 54 4.39 -3.11 7.80
C ASN A 54 4.49 -1.67 7.28
N ILE A 55 4.76 -1.50 5.98
CA ILE A 55 4.80 -0.18 5.34
C ILE A 55 3.45 0.51 5.44
N LEU A 56 2.36 -0.19 5.09
CA LEU A 56 1.00 0.38 5.09
C LEU A 56 0.57 0.83 6.49
N ASN A 57 0.92 0.10 7.55
CA ASN A 57 0.64 0.53 8.91
C ASN A 57 1.38 1.84 9.27
N GLN A 58 2.66 1.96 8.91
CA GLN A 58 3.44 3.19 9.15
C GLN A 58 2.87 4.38 8.38
N VAL A 59 2.59 4.19 7.08
CA VAL A 59 1.99 5.23 6.23
C VAL A 59 0.60 5.63 6.72
N ALA A 60 -0.24 4.65 7.12
CA ALA A 60 -1.55 4.93 7.68
C ALA A 60 -1.46 5.70 9.00
N ALA A 61 -0.49 5.36 9.86
CA ALA A 61 -0.31 6.04 11.15
C ALA A 61 0.07 7.52 10.99
N ILE A 62 0.92 7.85 10.02
CA ILE A 62 1.42 9.21 9.81
C ILE A 62 0.45 10.04 8.97
N TYR A 63 0.00 9.50 7.83
CA TYR A 63 -0.69 10.28 6.80
C TYR A 63 -2.17 9.95 6.64
N ARG A 64 -2.62 8.77 7.10
CA ARG A 64 -3.99 8.24 6.87
C ARG A 64 -4.48 8.45 5.42
N PRO A 65 -3.68 8.15 4.38
CA PRO A 65 -4.08 8.45 3.02
C PRO A 65 -5.24 7.53 2.58
N ARG A 66 -5.97 7.94 1.54
CA ARG A 66 -6.92 7.04 0.87
C ARG A 66 -6.13 5.95 0.15
N MET A 67 -6.35 4.69 0.52
CA MET A 67 -5.64 3.55 -0.05
C MET A 67 -6.56 2.70 -0.92
N PHE A 68 -6.01 2.22 -2.04
CA PHE A 68 -6.64 1.20 -2.87
C PHE A 68 -5.72 -0.01 -2.90
N ILE A 69 -6.22 -1.16 -2.45
CA ILE A 69 -5.45 -2.40 -2.37
C ILE A 69 -6.14 -3.41 -3.27
N VAL A 70 -5.41 -3.86 -4.29
CA VAL A 70 -5.83 -4.93 -5.20
C VAL A 70 -4.94 -6.13 -4.94
N GLU A 71 -5.52 -7.24 -4.52
CA GLU A 71 -4.76 -8.41 -4.10
C GLU A 71 -5.45 -9.74 -4.45
N ALA A 72 -4.64 -10.80 -4.49
CA ALA A 72 -5.10 -12.18 -4.59
C ALA A 72 -4.63 -12.94 -3.33
N GLY A 73 -5.56 -13.48 -2.55
CA GLY A 73 -5.24 -14.34 -1.39
C GLY A 73 -5.54 -13.78 0.01
N ASN A 74 -6.14 -12.59 0.12
CA ASN A 74 -6.58 -11.98 1.40
C ASN A 74 -5.43 -11.69 2.40
N SER A 75 -4.25 -11.33 1.88
CA SER A 75 -3.08 -10.88 2.65
C SER A 75 -3.29 -9.58 3.43
N PHE A 76 -4.21 -8.72 2.99
CA PHE A 76 -4.46 -7.40 3.59
C PHE A 76 -5.81 -7.31 4.30
N GLY A 77 -6.57 -8.42 4.38
CA GLY A 77 -7.85 -8.47 5.06
C GLY A 77 -7.77 -8.00 6.51
N LEU A 78 -6.77 -8.46 7.26
CA LEU A 78 -6.54 -8.06 8.65
C LEU A 78 -6.16 -6.59 8.81
N PHE A 79 -5.41 -6.02 7.85
CA PHE A 79 -5.14 -4.59 7.83
C PHE A 79 -6.44 -3.78 7.67
N GLY A 80 -7.33 -4.21 6.77
CA GLY A 80 -8.65 -3.62 6.63
C GLY A 80 -9.51 -3.72 7.89
N ASP A 81 -9.52 -4.89 8.55
CA ASP A 81 -10.26 -5.07 9.81
C ASP A 81 -9.68 -4.22 10.95
N PHE A 82 -8.35 -4.10 11.02
CA PHE A 82 -7.67 -3.21 11.96
C PHE A 82 -8.02 -1.73 11.71
N ALA A 83 -7.99 -1.29 10.44
CA ALA A 83 -8.39 0.07 10.06
C ALA A 83 -9.85 0.37 10.49
N LYS A 84 -10.80 -0.56 10.27
CA LYS A 84 -12.19 -0.41 10.75
C LYS A 84 -12.26 -0.25 12.27
N ARG A 85 -11.50 -1.04 13.02
CA ARG A 85 -11.44 -0.93 14.50
C ARG A 85 -10.93 0.44 14.95
N LEU A 86 -10.06 1.08 14.17
CA LEU A 86 -9.58 2.44 14.40
C LEU A 86 -10.52 3.53 13.85
N GLY A 87 -11.76 3.18 13.49
CA GLY A 87 -12.78 4.12 13.03
C GLY A 87 -12.63 4.57 11.58
N LEU A 88 -11.79 3.92 10.77
CA LEU A 88 -11.67 4.23 9.35
C LEU A 88 -12.77 3.58 8.53
N THR A 89 -13.23 4.27 7.50
CA THR A 89 -14.12 3.70 6.49
C THR A 89 -13.35 2.71 5.62
N VAL A 90 -13.84 1.48 5.50
CA VAL A 90 -13.21 0.44 4.67
C VAL A 90 -14.27 -0.20 3.79
N ASN A 91 -14.07 -0.09 2.48
CA ASN A 91 -14.83 -0.83 1.48
C ASN A 91 -14.03 -2.05 1.04
N ARG A 92 -14.62 -3.25 1.13
CA ARG A 92 -13.99 -4.51 0.76
C ARG A 92 -14.91 -5.27 -0.17
N VAL A 93 -14.44 -5.50 -1.40
CA VAL A 93 -15.14 -6.25 -2.44
C VAL A 93 -14.35 -7.52 -2.73
N LYS A 94 -15.00 -8.68 -2.62
CA LYS A 94 -14.39 -9.98 -2.94
C LYS A 94 -14.92 -10.46 -4.29
N LEU A 95 -14.05 -10.58 -5.28
CA LEU A 95 -14.36 -11.17 -6.57
C LEU A 95 -14.21 -12.69 -6.45
N ALA A 96 -15.33 -13.38 -6.26
CA ALA A 96 -15.37 -14.84 -6.21
C ALA A 96 -16.63 -15.37 -6.93
N PRO A 97 -16.61 -16.60 -7.47
CA PRO A 97 -17.80 -17.24 -8.03
C PRO A 97 -18.97 -17.19 -7.03
N GLY A 98 -20.15 -16.81 -7.52
CA GLY A 98 -21.36 -16.71 -6.68
C GLY A 98 -21.41 -15.51 -5.72
N SER A 99 -20.43 -14.62 -5.71
CA SER A 99 -20.42 -13.44 -4.81
C SER A 99 -21.48 -12.38 -5.14
N GLY A 100 -22.14 -12.46 -6.30
CA GLY A 100 -23.08 -11.45 -6.78
C GLY A 100 -22.41 -10.13 -7.18
N VAL A 101 -21.09 -10.01 -7.05
CA VAL A 101 -20.34 -8.83 -7.44
C VAL A 101 -20.15 -8.84 -8.96
N SER A 102 -20.63 -7.79 -9.63
CA SER A 102 -20.38 -7.52 -11.03
C SER A 102 -19.48 -6.31 -11.18
N LEU A 103 -18.36 -6.48 -11.90
CA LEU A 103 -17.58 -5.35 -12.41
C LEU A 103 -18.05 -5.14 -13.84
N ALA A 104 -18.62 -3.97 -14.12
CA ALA A 104 -19.04 -3.60 -15.47
C ALA A 104 -17.88 -2.85 -16.17
N PRO A 105 -17.02 -3.54 -16.94
CA PRO A 105 -15.85 -2.91 -17.56
C PRO A 105 -16.21 -1.78 -18.54
N TYR A 106 -17.45 -1.79 -19.05
CA TYR A 106 -17.98 -0.81 -20.00
C TYR A 106 -18.98 0.17 -19.39
N ALA A 107 -19.09 0.25 -18.05
CA ALA A 107 -20.03 1.16 -17.40
C ALA A 107 -19.86 2.62 -17.87
N ASP A 108 -18.62 3.02 -18.12
CA ASP A 108 -18.25 4.35 -18.59
C ASP A 108 -18.04 4.43 -20.11
N ALA A 109 -18.34 3.39 -20.89
CA ALA A 109 -18.12 3.39 -22.34
C ALA A 109 -18.88 4.51 -23.07
N ARG A 110 -20.01 4.97 -22.52
CA ARG A 110 -20.75 6.15 -23.01
C ARG A 110 -19.93 7.44 -22.96
N ARG A 111 -18.99 7.56 -22.00
CA ARG A 111 -18.18 8.77 -21.81
C ARG A 111 -17.16 8.98 -22.93
N LEU A 112 -16.79 7.91 -23.66
CA LEU A 112 -15.95 8.00 -24.86
C LEU A 112 -16.61 8.81 -25.99
N ILE A 113 -17.94 8.82 -26.06
CA ILE A 113 -18.68 9.56 -27.09
C ILE A 113 -18.89 11.02 -26.64
N GLU A 114 -19.09 11.25 -25.34
CA GLU A 114 -19.42 12.55 -24.77
C GLU A 114 -18.18 13.45 -24.52
N THR A 115 -16.99 12.86 -24.36
CA THR A 115 -15.71 13.58 -24.11
C THR A 115 -14.59 12.96 -24.95
N PRO A 116 -14.40 13.39 -26.21
CA PRO A 116 -13.34 12.87 -27.07
C PRO A 116 -11.93 13.19 -26.56
#